data_AF-A0A261BZE4-F1
#
_entry.id   AF-A0A261BZE4-F1
#
_cell.length_a   1.000
_cell.length_b   1.000
_cell.length_c   1.000
_cell.angle_alpha   90.00
_cell.angle_beta   90.00
_cell.angle_gamma   90.00
#
_symmetry.space_group_name_H-M   'P 1'
#
loop_
_entity.id
_entity.type
_entity.pdbx_description
1 polymer ?
#
loop_
_entity_poly.entity_id
_entity_poly.type
_entity_poly.pdbx_seq_one_letter_code
_entity_poly.pdbx_strand_id
1 'polypeptide(L)'
;MVAEVNQPLVPITLFYLFCAIVSLTGNTIMIILFVKERNFHSPCHYMITFCCLADLMHLCGHFVFNYHVFADVTDSQANCYWMLFFTSIGKCMANPLRLMTGVDSQIYCSVPSAFAGPTFSQFNTSGIFVNVALVIVYFFTYLQLRSYAGASQMKVVFRSILWTVILVIIGWSSVTIANQFAIFAKDAATRKLISIYAGIGVNLACASNVFVFYTINTEYRHAIRRLFGLSSAQTIRLT
;
A
#
# COMPACT_ATOMS: atom_id res chain seq x y z
N MET A 1 -5.24 -27.67 -16.89
CA MET A 1 -4.93 -27.03 -18.19
C MET A 1 -4.61 -25.57 -17.91
N VAL A 2 -3.40 -25.27 -17.43
CA VAL A 2 -2.97 -23.95 -16.91
C VAL A 2 -2.31 -23.07 -18.00
N ALA A 3 -2.33 -23.50 -19.27
CA ALA A 3 -1.67 -22.84 -20.40
C ALA A 3 -2.78 -22.44 -21.39
N GLU A 4 -2.99 -21.20 -21.80
CA GLU A 4 -2.00 -20.26 -22.38
C GLU A 4 -2.25 -18.78 -21.99
N VAL A 5 -3.37 -18.44 -21.34
CA VAL A 5 -3.77 -17.02 -21.09
C VAL A 5 -3.17 -16.43 -19.82
N ASN A 6 -2.79 -17.26 -18.83
CA ASN A 6 -2.34 -16.79 -17.50
C ASN A 6 -0.81 -16.68 -17.36
N GLN A 7 0.00 -17.11 -18.35
CA GLN A 7 1.46 -17.11 -18.25
C GLN A 7 2.10 -15.75 -17.91
N PRO A 8 1.68 -14.61 -18.47
CA PRO A 8 2.29 -13.33 -18.11
C PRO A 8 1.84 -12.83 -16.71
N LEU A 9 0.77 -13.39 -16.14
CA LEU A 9 0.24 -12.97 -14.84
C LEU A 9 0.91 -13.69 -13.66
N VAL A 10 1.51 -14.86 -13.86
CA VAL A 10 2.12 -15.64 -12.77
C VAL A 10 3.28 -14.90 -12.08
N PRO A 11 4.26 -14.30 -12.79
CA PRO A 11 5.38 -13.61 -12.15
C PRO A 11 4.92 -12.42 -11.29
N ILE A 12 3.95 -11.65 -11.79
CA ILE A 12 3.43 -10.49 -11.07
C ILE A 12 2.59 -10.90 -9.86
N THR A 13 1.86 -12.01 -9.98
CA THR A 13 1.05 -12.59 -8.88
C THR A 13 1.96 -13.05 -7.74
N LEU A 14 3.04 -13.77 -8.04
CA LEU A 14 4.06 -14.16 -7.06
C LEU A 14 4.75 -12.96 -6.42
N PHE A 15 5.07 -11.93 -7.21
CA PHE A 15 5.63 -10.69 -6.68
C PHE A 15 4.66 -10.00 -5.70
N TYR A 16 3.36 -9.95 -6.01
CA TYR A 16 2.35 -9.38 -5.11
C TYR A 16 2.13 -10.23 -3.86
N LEU A 17 2.21 -11.55 -3.97
CA LEU A 17 2.18 -12.42 -2.81
C LEU A 17 3.37 -12.16 -1.88
N PHE A 18 4.58 -12.02 -2.45
CA PHE A 18 5.77 -11.68 -1.70
C PHE A 18 5.62 -10.32 -1.00
N CYS A 19 5.19 -9.28 -1.71
CA CYS A 19 4.90 -7.97 -1.11
C CYS A 19 3.83 -8.07 -0.01
N ALA A 20 2.78 -8.86 -0.21
CA ALA A 20 1.72 -9.07 0.78
C ALA A 20 2.24 -9.73 2.05
N ILE A 21 3.08 -10.76 1.95
CA ILE A 21 3.66 -11.44 3.11
C ILE A 21 4.62 -10.50 3.86
N VAL A 22 5.48 -9.78 3.14
CA VAL A 22 6.43 -8.83 3.74
C VAL A 22 5.70 -7.69 4.43
N SER A 23 4.69 -7.12 3.77
CA SER A 23 3.88 -6.04 4.33
C SER A 23 3.07 -6.52 5.53
N LEU A 24 2.45 -7.71 5.45
CA LEU A 24 1.72 -8.31 6.57
C LEU A 24 2.62 -8.45 7.80
N THR A 25 3.80 -9.03 7.62
CA THR A 25 4.77 -9.25 8.70
C THR A 25 5.28 -7.91 9.24
N GLY A 26 5.73 -7.02 8.35
CA GLY A 26 6.33 -5.75 8.71
C GLY A 26 5.36 -4.81 9.43
N ASN A 27 4.16 -4.61 8.88
CA ASN A 27 3.16 -3.73 9.49
C ASN A 27 2.59 -4.32 10.78
N THR A 28 2.48 -5.65 10.90
CA THR A 28 2.10 -6.31 12.16
C THR A 28 3.15 -6.07 13.25
N ILE A 29 4.44 -6.17 12.93
CA ILE A 29 5.52 -5.85 13.89
C ILE A 29 5.39 -4.41 14.36
N MET A 30 5.19 -3.46 13.45
CA MET A 30 5.03 -2.03 13.80
C MET A 30 3.84 -1.80 14.76
N ILE A 31 2.70 -2.46 14.51
CA ILE A 31 1.51 -2.39 15.37
C ILE A 31 1.78 -3.03 16.74
N ILE A 32 2.45 -4.19 16.79
CA ILE A 32 2.82 -4.85 18.05
C ILE A 32 3.71 -3.93 18.90
N LEU A 33 4.68 -3.26 18.28
CA LEU A 33 5.54 -2.32 18.97
C LEU A 33 4.75 -1.14 19.54
N PHE A 34 3.81 -0.59 18.78
CA PHE A 34 2.92 0.46 19.26
C PHE A 34 2.15 0.01 20.51
N VAL A 35 1.58 -1.19 20.52
CA VAL A 35 0.82 -1.72 21.67
C VAL A 35 1.72 -2.02 22.88
N LYS A 36 2.93 -2.53 22.65
CA LYS A 36 3.83 -3.00 23.71
C LYS A 36 4.67 -1.87 24.33
N GLU A 37 5.04 -0.86 23.54
CA GLU A 37 5.97 0.19 23.95
C GLU A 37 5.23 1.43 24.45
N ARG A 38 5.35 1.72 25.75
CA ARG A 38 4.73 2.93 26.34
C ARG A 38 5.20 4.23 25.70
N ASN A 39 6.44 4.25 25.20
CA ASN A 39 7.05 5.42 24.55
C ASN A 39 6.44 5.72 23.16
N PHE A 40 5.65 4.80 22.59
CA PHE A 40 5.08 4.94 21.24
C PHE A 40 3.64 5.50 21.26
N HIS A 41 3.18 6.13 22.35
CA HIS A 41 1.84 6.73 22.44
C HIS A 41 1.79 8.24 22.08
N SER A 42 2.62 8.68 21.13
CA SER A 42 2.56 10.07 20.63
C SER A 42 1.70 10.17 19.36
N PRO A 43 1.13 11.35 19.03
CA PRO A 43 0.26 11.53 17.86
C PRO A 43 0.86 11.00 16.54
N CYS A 44 2.17 11.16 16.33
CA CYS A 44 2.85 10.64 15.15
C CYS A 44 2.82 9.11 15.08
N HIS A 45 2.99 8.42 16.20
CA HIS A 45 2.95 6.96 16.26
C HIS A 45 1.54 6.41 16.05
N TYR A 46 0.49 7.13 16.49
CA TYR A 46 -0.89 6.81 16.13
C TYR A 46 -1.08 6.87 14.61
N MET A 47 -0.62 7.94 13.95
CA MET A 47 -0.71 8.06 12.49
C MET A 47 0.04 6.94 11.76
N ILE A 48 1.24 6.58 12.23
CA ILE A 48 2.00 5.44 11.69
C ILE A 48 1.20 4.14 11.84
N THR A 49 0.61 3.90 13.01
CA THR A 49 -0.18 2.69 13.28
C THR A 49 -1.43 2.61 12.39
N PHE A 50 -2.14 3.73 12.20
CA PHE A 50 -3.25 3.80 11.25
C PHE A 50 -2.80 3.54 9.80
N CYS A 51 -1.63 4.04 9.41
CA CYS A 51 -1.07 3.75 8.09
C CYS A 51 -0.74 2.25 7.94
N CYS A 52 -0.12 1.64 8.96
CA CYS A 52 0.14 0.20 8.97
C CYS A 52 -1.15 -0.62 8.86
N LEU A 53 -2.23 -0.23 9.57
CA LEU A 53 -3.54 -0.88 9.46
C LEU A 53 -4.14 -0.72 8.07
N ALA A 54 -4.07 0.47 7.47
CA ALA A 54 -4.54 0.72 6.12
C ALA A 54 -3.76 -0.11 5.09
N ASP A 55 -2.45 -0.27 5.25
CA ASP A 55 -1.62 -1.12 4.38
C ASP A 55 -1.99 -2.61 4.53
N LEU A 56 -2.28 -3.09 5.75
CA LEU A 56 -2.79 -4.45 5.95
C LEU A 56 -4.12 -4.68 5.23
N MET A 57 -5.05 -3.72 5.30
CA MET A 57 -6.32 -3.78 4.58
C MET A 57 -6.14 -3.68 3.07
N HIS A 58 -5.18 -2.88 2.60
CA HIS A 58 -4.88 -2.79 1.17
C HIS A 58 -4.33 -4.12 0.65
N LEU A 59 -3.34 -4.72 1.33
CA LEU A 59 -2.70 -5.93 0.82
C LEU A 59 -3.49 -7.21 1.06
N CYS A 60 -4.54 -7.20 1.89
CA CYS A 60 -5.41 -8.38 2.04
C CYS A 60 -6.11 -8.76 0.71
N GLY A 61 -6.37 -7.78 -0.16
CA GLY A 61 -6.94 -8.02 -1.49
C GLY A 61 -6.03 -8.80 -2.42
N HIS A 62 -4.72 -8.82 -2.17
CA HIS A 62 -3.79 -9.65 -2.95
C HIS A 62 -3.96 -11.13 -2.67
N PHE A 63 -4.40 -11.53 -1.48
CA PHE A 63 -4.72 -12.95 -1.22
C PHE A 63 -5.92 -13.40 -2.06
N VAL A 64 -6.94 -12.55 -2.19
CA VAL A 64 -8.09 -12.80 -3.07
C VAL A 64 -7.64 -12.91 -4.53
N PHE A 65 -6.83 -11.97 -5.01
CA PHE A 65 -6.29 -11.98 -6.37
C PHE A 65 -5.45 -13.22 -6.66
N ASN A 66 -4.53 -13.58 -5.75
CA ASN A 66 -3.68 -14.76 -5.87
C ASN A 66 -4.50 -16.06 -5.91
N TYR A 67 -5.50 -16.19 -5.03
CA TYR A 67 -6.40 -17.35 -5.02
C TYR A 67 -7.10 -17.52 -6.38
N HIS A 68 -7.66 -16.44 -6.93
CA HIS A 68 -8.36 -16.49 -8.21
C HIS A 68 -7.45 -16.91 -9.37
N VAL A 69 -6.21 -16.41 -9.39
CA VAL A 69 -5.23 -16.73 -10.45
C VAL A 69 -4.71 -18.17 -10.31
N PHE A 70 -4.41 -18.65 -9.09
CA PHE A 70 -3.85 -19.99 -8.89
C PHE A 70 -4.89 -21.11 -8.91
N ALA A 71 -6.11 -20.86 -8.42
CA ALA A 71 -7.20 -21.81 -8.48
C ALA A 71 -7.95 -21.78 -9.83
N ASP A 72 -7.58 -20.88 -10.73
CA ASP A 72 -8.21 -20.67 -12.04
C ASP A 72 -9.73 -20.44 -11.92
N VAL A 73 -10.13 -19.71 -10.87
CA VAL A 73 -11.52 -19.37 -10.59
C VAL A 73 -11.79 -17.92 -10.98
N THR A 74 -12.96 -17.70 -11.54
CA THR A 74 -13.46 -16.37 -11.90
C THR A 74 -14.77 -16.12 -11.19
N ASP A 75 -15.02 -14.86 -10.88
CA ASP A 75 -16.19 -14.46 -10.12
C ASP A 75 -16.89 -13.28 -10.82
N SER A 76 -18.13 -13.02 -10.39
CA SER A 76 -18.88 -11.85 -10.86
C SER A 76 -18.20 -10.56 -10.38
N GLN A 77 -18.29 -9.50 -11.18
CA GLN A 77 -17.72 -8.20 -10.82
C GLN A 77 -18.23 -7.67 -9.47
N ALA A 78 -19.51 -7.88 -9.16
CA ALA A 78 -20.11 -7.48 -7.89
C ALA A 78 -19.51 -8.24 -6.70
N ASN A 79 -19.30 -9.55 -6.84
CA ASN A 79 -18.62 -10.35 -5.81
C ASN A 79 -17.17 -9.89 -5.62
N CYS A 80 -16.43 -9.70 -6.71
CA CYS A 80 -15.05 -9.19 -6.63
C CYS A 80 -14.97 -7.83 -5.93
N TYR A 81 -15.92 -6.94 -6.17
CA TYR A 81 -15.99 -5.65 -5.48
C TYR A 81 -16.17 -5.81 -3.96
N TRP A 82 -17.10 -6.67 -3.53
CA TRP A 82 -17.32 -6.93 -2.10
C TRP A 82 -16.12 -7.61 -1.44
N MET A 83 -15.48 -8.55 -2.13
CA MET A 83 -14.26 -9.21 -1.64
C MET A 83 -13.08 -8.23 -1.51
N LEU A 84 -12.99 -7.25 -2.41
CA LEU A 84 -11.95 -6.21 -2.42
C LEU A 84 -12.39 -4.91 -1.74
N PHE A 85 -13.52 -4.93 -1.02
CA PHE A 85 -14.09 -3.75 -0.38
C PHE A 85 -13.07 -3.14 0.59
N PHE A 86 -12.56 -3.95 1.52
CA PHE A 86 -11.58 -3.50 2.52
C PHE A 86 -10.29 -2.95 1.91
N THR A 87 -9.85 -3.52 0.79
CA THR A 87 -8.70 -3.03 0.01
C THR A 87 -8.93 -1.66 -0.63
N SER A 88 -10.20 -1.32 -0.83
CA SER A 88 -10.64 -0.08 -1.48
C SER A 88 -11.12 1.00 -0.50
N ILE A 89 -11.24 0.69 0.80
CA ILE A 89 -11.75 1.62 1.84
C ILE A 89 -10.93 2.92 1.92
N GLY A 90 -9.64 2.91 1.56
CA GLY A 90 -8.81 4.12 1.54
C GLY A 90 -9.17 5.15 0.45
N LYS A 91 -9.98 4.77 -0.56
CA LYS A 91 -10.37 5.65 -1.69
C LYS A 91 -11.87 5.68 -1.99
N CYS A 92 -12.64 4.69 -1.53
CA CYS A 92 -14.05 4.53 -1.89
C CYS A 92 -14.99 5.11 -0.82
N MET A 93 -15.00 6.44 -0.67
CA MET A 93 -16.23 7.15 -0.26
C MET A 93 -17.05 7.65 -1.48
N ALA A 94 -16.54 7.45 -2.70
CA ALA A 94 -17.21 7.86 -3.92
C ALA A 94 -18.06 6.71 -4.51
N ASN A 95 -19.30 6.59 -4.01
CA ASN A 95 -20.48 6.11 -4.73
C ASN A 95 -20.69 4.57 -4.92
N PRO A 96 -21.23 3.87 -3.90
CA PRO A 96 -21.70 2.48 -4.01
C PRO A 96 -22.84 2.27 -5.03
N LEU A 97 -23.59 3.35 -5.35
CA LEU A 97 -24.85 3.27 -6.09
C LEU A 97 -24.69 3.12 -7.61
N ARG A 98 -23.49 3.34 -8.17
CA ARG A 98 -23.24 3.31 -9.63
C ARG A 98 -22.59 2.03 -10.15
N LEU A 99 -22.31 1.04 -9.29
CA LEU A 99 -21.66 -0.23 -9.68
C LEU A 99 -22.59 -1.45 -9.63
N MET A 100 -23.82 -1.30 -9.16
CA MET A 100 -24.83 -2.36 -9.14
C MET A 100 -25.41 -2.69 -10.53
N THR A 101 -24.98 -1.99 -11.58
CA THR A 101 -25.28 -2.34 -12.98
C THR A 101 -24.18 -3.18 -13.63
N GLY A 102 -23.33 -3.85 -12.83
CA GLY A 102 -22.26 -4.72 -13.32
C GLY A 102 -22.80 -5.76 -14.29
N VAL A 103 -22.42 -5.62 -15.55
CA VAL A 103 -22.64 -6.60 -16.62
C VAL A 103 -22.08 -7.95 -16.16
N ASP A 104 -22.79 -9.05 -16.45
CA ASP A 104 -22.52 -10.46 -16.09
C ASP A 104 -21.18 -11.02 -16.62
N SER A 105 -20.07 -10.32 -16.38
CA SER A 105 -18.74 -10.67 -16.86
C SER A 105 -17.98 -11.41 -15.75
N GLN A 106 -17.64 -12.67 -16.00
CA GLN A 106 -16.77 -13.46 -15.14
C GLN A 106 -15.32 -12.95 -15.26
N ILE A 107 -14.71 -12.56 -14.14
CA ILE A 107 -13.38 -11.95 -14.12
C ILE A 107 -12.54 -12.45 -12.94
N TYR A 108 -11.21 -12.45 -13.10
CA TYR A 108 -10.29 -12.55 -11.96
C TYR A 108 -10.40 -11.28 -11.09
N CYS A 109 -10.60 -11.47 -9.78
CA CYS A 109 -10.76 -10.37 -8.84
C CYS A 109 -9.43 -9.63 -8.62
N SER A 110 -9.22 -8.55 -9.37
CA SER A 110 -8.17 -7.56 -9.13
C SER A 110 -8.79 -6.17 -9.03
N VAL A 111 -8.14 -5.24 -8.32
CA VAL A 111 -8.65 -3.88 -8.10
C VAL A 111 -9.05 -3.19 -9.42
N PRO A 112 -8.22 -3.19 -10.49
CA PRO A 112 -8.64 -2.61 -11.77
C PRO A 112 -9.82 -3.32 -12.44
N SER A 113 -9.98 -4.63 -12.20
CA SER A 113 -11.07 -5.42 -12.80
C SER A 113 -12.39 -5.27 -12.05
N ALA A 114 -12.34 -4.98 -10.75
CA ALA A 114 -13.50 -4.70 -9.93
C ALA A 114 -14.18 -3.38 -10.30
N PHE A 115 -13.45 -2.40 -10.84
CA PHE A 115 -14.00 -1.13 -11.31
C PHE A 115 -14.26 -1.14 -12.82
N ALA A 116 -15.53 -1.07 -13.23
CA ALA A 116 -15.90 -0.97 -14.64
C ALA A 116 -15.89 0.48 -15.17
N GLY A 117 -15.47 0.66 -16.42
CA GLY A 117 -15.74 1.86 -17.22
C GLY A 117 -15.26 3.19 -16.59
N PRO A 118 -16.09 4.25 -16.57
CA PRO A 118 -15.67 5.59 -16.12
C PRO A 118 -15.28 5.64 -14.64
N THR A 119 -15.71 4.67 -13.83
CA THR A 119 -15.38 4.60 -12.40
C THR A 119 -13.88 4.36 -12.17
N PHE A 120 -13.24 3.58 -13.05
CA PHE A 120 -11.80 3.36 -12.99
C PHE A 120 -11.00 4.64 -13.28
N SER A 121 -11.47 5.43 -14.25
CA SER A 121 -10.89 6.75 -14.55
C SER A 121 -11.06 7.71 -13.38
N GLN A 122 -12.26 7.77 -12.78
CA GLN A 122 -12.51 8.59 -11.58
C GLN A 122 -11.64 8.19 -10.39
N PHE A 123 -11.41 6.89 -10.18
CA PHE A 123 -10.51 6.37 -9.15
C PHE A 123 -9.05 6.82 -9.37
N ASN A 124 -8.60 6.85 -10.63
CA ASN A 124 -7.26 7.29 -10.98
C ASN A 124 -7.12 8.81 -10.80
N THR A 125 -8.10 9.60 -11.27
CA THR A 125 -8.12 11.06 -11.13
C THR A 125 -8.19 11.49 -9.67
N SER A 126 -9.01 10.85 -8.85
CA SER A 126 -9.09 11.15 -7.41
C SER A 126 -7.76 10.85 -6.70
N GLY A 127 -7.02 9.84 -7.15
CA GLY A 127 -5.67 9.55 -6.68
C GLY A 127 -4.70 10.72 -6.85
N ILE A 128 -4.79 11.47 -7.94
CA ILE A 128 -3.95 12.66 -8.17
C ILE A 128 -4.26 13.74 -7.14
N PHE A 129 -5.55 14.04 -6.90
CA PHE A 129 -5.96 15.03 -5.91
C PHE A 129 -5.47 14.68 -4.50
N VAL A 130 -5.59 13.40 -4.11
CA VAL A 130 -5.09 12.92 -2.82
C VAL A 130 -3.57 13.08 -2.72
N ASN A 131 -2.82 12.73 -3.76
CA ASN A 131 -1.36 12.89 -3.77
C ASN A 131 -0.93 14.36 -3.66
N VAL A 132 -1.61 15.28 -4.35
CA VAL A 132 -1.34 16.73 -4.24
C VAL A 132 -1.66 17.23 -2.82
N ALA A 133 -2.80 16.82 -2.26
CA ALA A 133 -3.16 17.19 -0.89
C ALA A 133 -2.14 16.67 0.13
N LEU A 134 -1.64 15.44 -0.03
CA LEU A 134 -0.57 14.88 0.81
C LEU A 134 0.69 15.74 0.76
N VAL A 135 1.17 16.11 -0.43
CA VAL A 135 2.36 16.98 -0.57
C VAL A 135 2.16 18.31 0.17
N ILE A 136 0.99 18.93 0.03
CA ILE A 136 0.67 20.20 0.69
C ILE A 136 0.69 20.05 2.22
N VAL A 137 0.00 19.04 2.76
CA VAL A 137 -0.04 18.79 4.20
C VAL A 137 1.35 18.50 4.77
N TYR A 138 2.16 17.70 4.07
CA TYR A 138 3.54 17.43 4.48
C TYR A 138 4.42 18.66 4.43
N PHE A 139 4.26 19.52 3.42
CA PHE A 139 5.01 20.76 3.31
C PHE A 139 4.71 21.70 4.49
N PHE A 140 3.43 21.91 4.82
CA PHE A 140 3.05 22.72 6.00
C PHE A 140 3.55 22.12 7.31
N THR A 141 3.43 20.80 7.47
CA THR A 141 3.91 20.10 8.66
C THR A 141 5.44 20.21 8.80
N TYR A 142 6.17 20.15 7.68
CA TYR A 142 7.62 20.34 7.65
C TYR A 142 8.02 21.76 8.09
N LEU A 143 7.34 22.79 7.58
CA LEU A 143 7.57 24.18 7.98
C LEU A 143 7.33 24.38 9.48
N GLN A 144 6.24 23.81 10.00
CA GLN A 144 5.93 23.85 11.43
C GLN A 144 7.01 23.10 12.23
N LEU A 145 7.42 21.90 11.82
CA LEU A 145 8.43 21.13 12.55
C LEU A 145 9.81 21.80 12.54
N ARG A 146 10.14 22.58 11.50
CA ARG A 146 11.38 23.36 11.42
C ARG A 146 11.44 24.46 12.49
N SER A 147 10.30 25.07 12.84
CA SER A 147 10.26 26.14 13.84
C SER A 147 10.37 25.65 15.28
N TYR A 148 10.08 24.36 15.56
CA TYR A 148 10.24 23.78 16.89
C TYR A 148 11.69 23.38 17.19
N ALA A 149 12.35 24.14 18.08
CA ALA A 149 13.75 23.93 18.47
C ALA A 149 13.99 22.68 19.35
N GLY A 150 12.99 22.21 20.12
CA GLY A 150 13.11 21.09 21.06
C GLY A 150 12.73 19.69 20.54
N ALA A 151 12.33 19.56 19.27
CA ALA A 151 11.68 18.36 18.75
C ALA A 151 12.63 17.41 17.97
N SER A 152 13.86 17.18 18.47
CA SER A 152 14.88 16.36 17.76
C SER A 152 14.40 14.95 17.45
N GLN A 153 13.76 14.29 18.42
CA GLN A 153 13.16 12.97 18.25
C GLN A 153 12.04 12.98 17.19
N MET A 154 11.13 13.96 17.26
CA MET A 154 10.04 14.12 16.32
C MET A 154 10.53 14.36 14.89
N LYS A 155 11.64 15.09 14.71
CA LYS A 155 12.29 15.29 13.41
C LYS A 155 12.79 13.98 12.78
N VAL A 156 13.30 13.04 13.58
CA VAL A 156 13.73 11.72 13.09
C VAL A 156 12.51 10.87 12.68
N VAL A 157 11.45 10.86 13.50
CA VAL A 157 10.20 10.17 13.15
C VAL A 157 9.61 10.75 11.86
N PHE A 158 9.49 12.06 11.78
CA PHE A 158 8.95 12.76 10.60
C PHE A 158 9.78 12.53 9.35
N ARG A 159 11.12 12.49 9.46
CA ARG A 159 12.00 12.14 8.34
C ARG A 159 11.74 10.72 7.83
N SER A 160 11.46 9.78 8.72
CA SER A 160 11.11 8.41 8.33
C SER A 160 9.78 8.36 7.60
N ILE A 161 8.78 9.11 8.12
CA ILE A 161 7.47 9.24 7.49
C ILE A 161 7.58 9.89 6.09
N LEU A 162 8.41 10.94 5.94
CA LEU A 162 8.62 11.61 4.65
C LEU A 162 9.10 10.62 3.57
N TRP A 163 10.05 9.74 3.91
CA TRP A 163 10.51 8.71 2.98
C TRP A 163 9.41 7.72 2.60
N THR A 164 8.59 7.27 3.56
CA THR A 164 7.44 6.40 3.24
C THR A 164 6.44 7.11 2.31
N VAL A 165 6.19 8.40 2.52
CA VAL A 165 5.28 9.20 1.69
C VAL A 165 5.81 9.39 0.28
N ILE A 166 7.12 9.65 0.13
CA ILE A 166 7.77 9.73 -1.19
C ILE A 166 7.58 8.41 -1.95
N LEU A 167 7.80 7.26 -1.31
CA LEU A 167 7.60 5.95 -1.93
C LEU A 167 6.14 5.74 -2.36
N VAL A 168 5.17 6.12 -1.51
CA VAL A 168 3.75 6.06 -1.83
C VAL A 168 3.39 6.96 -3.02
N ILE A 169 3.88 8.20 -3.05
CA ILE A 169 3.64 9.14 -4.16
C ILE A 169 4.21 8.60 -5.47
N ILE A 170 5.44 8.09 -5.45
CA ILE A 170 6.07 7.47 -6.62
C ILE A 170 5.25 6.27 -7.09
N GLY A 171 4.84 5.41 -6.15
CA GLY A 171 3.99 4.25 -6.44
C GLY A 171 2.69 4.64 -7.13
N TRP A 172 1.90 5.55 -6.56
CA TRP A 172 0.62 5.96 -7.15
C TRP A 172 0.77 6.78 -8.42
N SER A 173 1.86 7.55 -8.56
CA SER A 173 2.15 8.27 -9.80
C SER A 173 2.45 7.30 -10.94
N SER A 174 3.21 6.23 -10.67
CA SER A 174 3.47 5.17 -11.66
C SER A 174 2.17 4.50 -12.14
N VAL A 175 1.22 4.24 -11.22
CA VAL A 175 -0.11 3.74 -11.54
C VAL A 175 -0.84 4.67 -12.49
N THR A 176 -0.85 5.97 -12.15
CA THR A 176 -1.56 6.99 -12.92
C THR A 176 -1.03 7.11 -14.33
N ILE A 177 0.30 7.19 -14.47
CA ILE A 177 0.99 7.33 -15.74
C ILE A 177 0.75 6.09 -16.61
N ALA A 178 0.94 4.89 -16.06
CA ALA A 178 0.74 3.64 -16.80
C ALA A 178 -0.71 3.48 -17.26
N ASN A 179 -1.69 3.83 -16.43
CA ASN A 179 -3.11 3.79 -16.81
C ASN A 179 -3.45 4.82 -17.89
N GLN A 180 -2.82 5.99 -17.89
CA GLN A 180 -3.00 6.98 -18.96
C GLN A 180 -2.46 6.46 -20.30
N PHE A 181 -1.30 5.79 -20.27
CA PHE A 181 -0.75 5.14 -21.46
C PHE A 181 -1.57 3.93 -21.91
N ALA A 182 -2.24 3.23 -20.98
CA ALA A 182 -3.10 2.09 -21.31
C ALA A 182 -4.28 2.48 -22.22
N ILE A 183 -4.69 3.76 -22.25
CA ILE A 183 -5.75 4.24 -23.16
C ILE A 183 -5.34 4.07 -24.63
N PHE A 184 -4.05 4.11 -24.94
CA PHE A 184 -3.54 3.94 -26.32
C PHE A 184 -3.47 2.47 -26.75
N ALA A 185 -3.65 1.50 -25.84
CA ALA A 185 -3.68 0.09 -26.20
C ALA A 185 -5.01 -0.27 -26.86
N LYS A 186 -4.94 -0.93 -28.02
CA LYS A 186 -6.10 -1.24 -28.88
C LYS A 186 -6.99 -2.33 -28.29
N ASP A 187 -6.43 -3.24 -27.49
CA ASP A 187 -7.12 -4.41 -26.96
C ASP A 187 -7.35 -4.33 -25.44
N ALA A 188 -8.51 -4.81 -24.99
CA ALA A 188 -8.91 -4.74 -23.58
C ALA A 188 -8.02 -5.60 -22.66
N ALA A 189 -7.44 -6.68 -23.19
CA ALA A 189 -6.55 -7.57 -22.44
C ALA A 189 -5.23 -6.88 -22.07
N THR A 190 -4.61 -6.18 -23.02
CA THR A 190 -3.37 -5.41 -22.79
C THR A 190 -3.61 -4.26 -21.84
N ARG A 191 -4.75 -3.55 -21.91
CA ARG A 191 -5.09 -2.52 -20.91
C ARG A 191 -5.16 -3.08 -19.50
N LYS A 192 -5.83 -4.23 -19.33
CA LYS A 192 -5.94 -4.91 -18.04
C LYS A 192 -4.56 -5.33 -17.53
N LEU A 193 -3.72 -5.87 -18.41
CA LEU A 193 -2.36 -6.28 -18.07
C LEU A 193 -1.51 -5.08 -17.64
N ILE A 194 -1.48 -4.00 -18.41
CA ILE A 194 -0.76 -2.76 -18.05
C ILE A 194 -1.22 -2.26 -16.68
N SER A 195 -2.53 -2.25 -16.42
CA SER A 195 -3.08 -1.77 -15.15
C SER A 195 -2.69 -2.64 -13.96
N ILE A 196 -2.62 -3.96 -14.14
CA ILE A 196 -2.11 -4.89 -13.13
C ILE A 196 -0.63 -4.60 -12.87
N TYR A 197 0.22 -4.54 -13.90
CA TYR A 197 1.65 -4.25 -13.74
C TYR A 197 1.93 -2.86 -13.15
N ALA A 198 1.06 -1.89 -13.40
CA ALA A 198 1.17 -0.55 -12.85
C ALA A 198 1.16 -0.52 -11.31
N GLY A 199 0.54 -1.53 -10.66
CA GLY A 199 0.45 -1.64 -9.21
C GLY A 199 1.78 -1.99 -8.50
N ILE A 200 2.85 -2.33 -9.24
CA ILE A 200 4.15 -2.73 -8.66
C ILE A 200 4.66 -1.70 -7.65
N GLY A 201 4.65 -0.42 -8.03
CA GLY A 201 5.20 0.65 -7.19
C GLY A 201 4.42 0.83 -5.87
N VAL A 202 3.09 0.76 -5.91
CA VAL A 202 2.23 0.85 -4.72
C VAL A 202 2.48 -0.32 -3.76
N ASN A 203 2.54 -1.54 -4.29
CA ASN A 203 2.73 -2.72 -3.45
C ASN A 203 4.11 -2.77 -2.81
N LEU A 204 5.13 -2.31 -3.55
CA LEU A 204 6.48 -2.17 -3.00
C LEU A 204 6.54 -1.09 -1.91
N ALA A 205 5.84 0.04 -2.10
CA ALA A 205 5.77 1.10 -1.10
C ALA A 205 5.17 0.58 0.22
N CYS A 206 4.02 -0.09 0.18
CA CYS A 206 3.38 -0.66 1.38
C CYS A 206 4.20 -1.77 2.06
N ALA A 207 5.05 -2.48 1.31
CA ALA A 207 5.97 -3.48 1.86
C ALA A 207 7.23 -2.85 2.49
N SER A 208 7.59 -1.63 2.09
CA SER A 208 8.85 -0.98 2.48
C SER A 208 8.85 -0.36 3.88
N ASN A 209 7.68 -0.10 4.47
CA ASN A 209 7.54 0.68 5.71
C ASN A 209 8.45 0.19 6.83
N VAL A 210 8.40 -1.11 7.16
CA VAL A 210 9.19 -1.68 8.26
C VAL A 210 10.70 -1.46 8.05
N PHE A 211 11.18 -1.54 6.81
CA PHE A 211 12.58 -1.31 6.48
C PHE A 211 12.95 0.16 6.60
N VAL A 212 12.10 1.08 6.15
CA VAL A 212 12.32 2.53 6.29
C VAL A 212 12.39 2.92 7.77
N PHE A 213 11.46 2.44 8.59
CA PHE A 213 11.47 2.71 10.03
C PHE A 213 12.67 2.06 10.74
N TYR A 214 13.03 0.83 10.39
CA TYR A 214 14.21 0.17 10.96
C TYR A 214 15.53 0.88 10.59
N THR A 215 15.63 1.43 9.38
CA THR A 215 16.86 2.07 8.87
C THR A 215 17.01 3.53 9.31
N ILE A 216 15.92 4.28 9.43
CA ILE A 216 15.98 5.72 9.71
C ILE A 216 15.69 6.03 11.19
N ASN A 217 14.79 5.29 11.82
CA ASN A 217 14.33 5.55 13.17
C ASN A 217 15.00 4.58 14.17
N THR A 218 15.95 5.11 14.94
CA THR A 218 16.70 4.33 15.93
C THR A 218 15.79 3.76 17.02
N GLU A 219 14.75 4.48 17.45
CA GLU A 219 13.80 3.98 18.45
C GLU A 219 13.07 2.73 17.96
N TYR A 220 12.55 2.76 16.73
CA TYR A 220 11.94 1.59 16.12
C TYR A 220 12.95 0.46 15.94
N ARG A 221 14.19 0.76 15.51
CA ARG A 221 15.25 -0.26 15.41
C ARG A 221 15.50 -0.94 16.75
N HIS A 222 15.67 -0.19 17.82
CA HIS A 222 15.94 -0.74 19.15
C HIS A 222 14.74 -1.53 19.69
N ALA A 223 13.53 -1.02 19.48
CA ALA A 223 12.30 -1.70 19.89
C ALA A 223 12.10 -3.02 19.12
N ILE A 224 12.35 -3.04 17.80
CA ILE A 224 12.34 -4.26 16.97
C ILE A 224 13.38 -5.26 17.48
N ARG A 225 14.63 -4.83 17.72
CA ARG A 225 15.68 -5.71 18.26
C ARG A 225 15.29 -6.31 19.61
N ARG A 226 14.72 -5.50 20.51
CA ARG A 226 14.20 -5.95 21.81
C ARG A 226 13.06 -6.94 21.66
N LEU A 227 12.15 -6.74 20.70
CA LEU A 227 11.05 -7.67 20.41
C LEU A 227 11.56 -9.06 20.03
N PHE A 228 12.67 -9.13 19.27
CA PHE A 228 13.32 -10.37 18.85
C PHE A 228 14.41 -10.87 19.81
N GLY A 229 14.60 -10.25 20.97
CA GLY A 229 15.65 -10.64 21.93
C GLY A 229 17.08 -10.41 21.45
N LEU A 230 17.28 -9.61 20.40
CA LEU A 230 18.59 -9.28 19.85
C LEU A 230 19.25 -8.18 20.70
N SER A 231 20.43 -8.45 21.26
CA SER A 231 21.16 -7.45 22.05
C SER A 231 21.45 -6.19 21.23
N SER A 232 21.18 -5.01 21.79
CA SER A 232 21.60 -3.73 21.20
C SER A 232 23.12 -3.65 21.29
N ALA A 233 23.80 -3.41 20.16
CA ALA A 233 25.27 -3.28 20.08
C ALA A 233 25.84 -2.03 20.78
N GLN A 234 25.17 -1.54 21.82
CA GLN A 234 25.49 -0.29 22.52
C GLN A 234 26.22 -0.52 23.86
N THR A 235 26.53 -1.78 24.21
CA THR A 235 27.30 -2.12 25.42
C THR A 235 28.82 -2.24 25.19
N ILE A 236 29.34 -2.03 23.95
CA ILE A 236 30.79 -2.20 23.66
C ILE A 236 31.55 -0.85 23.51
N ARG A 237 30.96 0.29 23.93
CA ARG A 237 31.67 1.59 23.91
C ARG A 237 31.79 2.29 25.27
N LEU A 238 31.68 1.53 26.36
CA LEU A 238 31.96 2.00 27.72
C LEU A 238 32.58 0.86 28.55
N THR A 239 33.76 0.41 28.14
CA THR A 239 34.74 -0.29 28.99
C THR A 239 36.12 0.05 28.48
#